data_AF-A0A117V4D0-F1
#
_entry.id   AF-A0A117V4D0-F1
#
_cell.length_a   1.000
_cell.length_b   1.000
_cell.length_c   1.000
_cell.angle_alpha   90.00
_cell.angle_beta   90.00
_cell.angle_gamma   90.00
#
_symmetry.space_group_name_H-M   'P 1'
#
loop_
_entity.id
_entity.type
_entity.pdbx_description
1 polymer ?
#
loop_
_entity_poly.entity_id
_entity_poly.type
_entity_poly.pdbx_seq_one_letter_code
_entity_poly.pdbx_strand_id
1 'polypeptide(L)'
;MLAGLGGLIALAAIGLFAVVWFEGTHPWRGRADYVALGSSFGAGPGIFPREARSPLLCAQSQRNYAHLIARDRALSLVDRTCSGATTRHVLYGGQYFQPAQIEAIGPQTRLVTVTIGGNDAHFAENLVSAACTRRGLLFRMVVGCRVWPEAQVSTGLDAARTNLRLIAADVHRRAPQARLVFVGYFRLLPDSGTCPALGMDAGAADRARHLAARLGQITRDAAHAAGATFVDLDRLGHGHDACSSDPWVNGASPTGALAAPFHPTAAGMRAAATAIELQMGPINAR
;
A
#
# COMPACT_ATOMS: atom_id res chain seq x y z
N MET A 1 23.79 -21.57 -29.03
CA MET A 1 23.27 -21.38 -27.65
C MET A 1 22.59 -20.02 -27.45
N LEU A 2 23.12 -18.89 -27.94
CA LEU A 2 22.51 -17.55 -27.79
C LEU A 2 21.12 -17.39 -28.43
N ALA A 3 20.87 -18.01 -29.58
CA ALA A 3 19.55 -18.00 -30.24
C ALA A 3 18.44 -18.72 -29.43
N GLY A 4 18.81 -19.74 -28.64
CA GLY A 4 17.88 -20.46 -27.77
C GLY A 4 17.51 -19.69 -26.51
N LEU A 5 18.45 -18.92 -25.95
CA LEU A 5 18.18 -18.07 -24.78
C LEU A 5 17.26 -16.89 -25.14
N GLY A 6 17.47 -16.26 -26.30
CA GLY A 6 16.62 -15.16 -26.76
C GLY A 6 15.16 -15.58 -26.98
N GLY A 7 14.93 -16.76 -27.54
CA GLY A 7 13.58 -17.32 -27.71
C GLY A 7 12.89 -17.62 -26.39
N LEU A 8 13.60 -18.18 -25.40
CA LEU A 8 13.05 -18.47 -24.08
C LEU A 8 12.66 -17.21 -23.29
N ILE A 9 13.49 -16.16 -23.36
CA ILE A 9 13.20 -14.86 -22.72
C ILE A 9 11.98 -14.21 -23.36
N ALA A 10 11.87 -14.24 -24.70
CA ALA A 10 10.72 -13.69 -25.42
C ALA A 10 9.42 -14.42 -25.07
N LEU A 11 9.44 -15.75 -25.03
CA LEU A 11 8.27 -16.55 -24.64
C LEU A 11 7.85 -16.31 -23.18
N ALA A 12 8.80 -16.18 -22.25
CA ALA A 12 8.52 -15.85 -20.86
C ALA A 12 7.90 -14.45 -20.71
N ALA A 13 8.39 -13.46 -21.46
CA ALA A 13 7.83 -12.12 -21.47
C ALA A 13 6.41 -12.07 -22.04
N ILE A 14 6.15 -12.79 -23.15
CA ILE A 14 4.81 -12.93 -23.74
C ILE A 14 3.87 -13.63 -22.76
N GLY A 15 4.31 -14.69 -22.10
CA GLY A 15 3.54 -15.41 -21.09
C GLY A 15 3.16 -14.52 -19.91
N LEU A 16 4.13 -13.79 -19.34
CA LEU A 16 3.87 -12.83 -18.25
C LEU A 16 2.91 -11.72 -18.70
N PHE A 17 3.09 -11.17 -19.90
CA PHE A 17 2.17 -10.17 -20.45
C PHE A 17 0.75 -10.73 -20.55
N ALA A 18 0.59 -11.93 -21.11
CA ALA A 18 -0.72 -12.57 -21.27
C ALA A 18 -1.40 -12.81 -19.92
N VAL A 19 -0.65 -13.26 -18.90
CA VAL A 19 -1.18 -13.43 -17.53
C VAL A 19 -1.63 -12.09 -16.95
N VAL A 20 -0.78 -11.06 -17.01
CA VAL A 20 -1.08 -9.73 -16.46
C VAL A 20 -2.27 -9.08 -17.19
N TRP A 21 -2.32 -9.22 -18.52
CA TRP A 21 -3.45 -8.77 -19.34
C TRP A 21 -4.74 -9.49 -18.96
N PHE A 22 -4.68 -10.82 -18.86
CA PHE A 22 -5.81 -11.64 -18.45
C PHE A 22 -6.29 -11.17 -17.08
N GLU A 23 -5.48 -11.30 -16.03
CA GLU A 23 -5.86 -10.88 -14.66
C GLU A 23 -6.36 -9.44 -14.57
N GLY A 24 -5.75 -8.52 -15.33
CA GLY A 24 -6.11 -7.11 -15.35
C GLY A 24 -7.47 -6.81 -15.96
N THR A 25 -7.83 -7.52 -17.02
CA THR A 25 -9.09 -7.33 -17.76
C THR A 25 -10.25 -8.14 -17.19
N HIS A 26 -9.99 -9.00 -16.20
CA HIS A 26 -11.05 -9.79 -15.57
C HIS A 26 -11.97 -8.90 -14.73
N PRO A 27 -13.28 -8.86 -15.03
CA PRO A 27 -14.21 -8.07 -14.26
C PRO A 27 -14.31 -8.65 -12.84
N TRP A 28 -14.16 -7.79 -11.83
CA TRP A 28 -14.55 -8.18 -10.48
C TRP A 28 -16.06 -8.40 -10.44
N ARG A 29 -16.46 -9.50 -9.84
CA ARG A 29 -17.85 -9.86 -9.65
C ARG A 29 -18.22 -9.64 -8.19
N GLY A 30 -19.30 -8.90 -7.95
CA GLY A 30 -19.95 -8.94 -6.65
C GLY A 30 -20.51 -7.60 -6.18
N ARG A 31 -21.46 -7.72 -5.26
CA ARG A 31 -21.89 -6.65 -4.37
C ARG A 31 -21.05 -6.76 -3.10
N ALA A 32 -20.23 -5.75 -2.82
CA ALA A 32 -19.38 -5.71 -1.64
C ALA A 32 -19.98 -4.80 -0.57
N ASP A 33 -20.04 -5.30 0.66
CA ASP A 33 -20.30 -4.48 1.86
C ASP A 33 -19.04 -3.69 2.23
N TYR A 34 -17.88 -4.26 1.95
CA TYR A 34 -16.58 -3.67 2.24
C TYR A 34 -15.73 -3.61 0.96
N VAL A 35 -15.25 -2.42 0.63
CA VAL A 35 -14.26 -2.23 -0.44
C VAL A 35 -12.95 -1.71 0.15
N ALA A 36 -11.84 -2.41 -0.13
CA ALA A 36 -10.51 -1.92 0.21
C ALA A 36 -9.82 -1.35 -1.03
N LEU A 37 -9.43 -0.08 -0.97
CA LEU A 37 -8.67 0.62 -1.99
C LEU A 37 -7.26 0.89 -1.46
N GLY A 38 -6.27 0.92 -2.35
CA GLY A 38 -4.94 1.34 -1.97
C GLY A 38 -3.82 0.64 -2.71
N SER A 39 -2.66 0.65 -2.07
CA SER A 39 -1.43 0.07 -2.59
C SER A 39 -0.89 -1.07 -1.72
N SER A 40 0.42 -1.33 -1.81
CA SER A 40 1.13 -2.42 -1.14
C SER A 40 0.98 -2.43 0.38
N PHE A 41 0.90 -1.25 1.02
CA PHE A 41 0.68 -1.17 2.47
C PHE A 41 -0.71 -1.65 2.89
N GLY A 42 -1.70 -1.59 1.99
CA GLY A 42 -2.99 -2.23 2.17
C GLY A 42 -3.04 -3.67 1.68
N ALA A 43 -2.27 -4.01 0.63
CA ALA A 43 -2.27 -5.34 0.03
C ALA A 43 -1.52 -6.38 0.87
N GLY A 44 -0.45 -6.00 1.56
CA GLY A 44 0.38 -6.90 2.38
C GLY A 44 1.26 -7.87 1.59
N PRO A 45 2.05 -7.41 0.61
CA PRO A 45 2.89 -8.28 -0.21
C PRO A 45 3.88 -9.08 0.62
N GLY A 46 3.97 -10.38 0.32
CA GLY A 46 4.89 -11.30 1.00
C GLY A 46 4.39 -11.84 2.34
N ILE A 47 3.20 -11.43 2.79
CA ILE A 47 2.55 -12.04 3.95
C ILE A 47 1.75 -13.26 3.46
N PHE A 48 2.12 -14.46 3.90
CA PHE A 48 1.45 -15.70 3.49
C PHE A 48 0.28 -16.07 4.41
N PRO A 49 -0.77 -16.71 3.86
CA PRO A 49 -0.94 -17.08 2.45
C PRO A 49 -1.33 -15.89 1.54
N ARG A 50 -0.87 -15.91 0.29
CA ARG A 50 -1.30 -14.97 -0.76
C ARG A 50 -2.75 -15.22 -1.11
N GLU A 51 -3.53 -14.17 -1.33
CA GLU A 51 -4.91 -14.32 -1.77
C GLU A 51 -4.98 -14.96 -3.16
N ALA A 52 -5.70 -16.08 -3.26
CA ALA A 52 -5.73 -16.94 -4.43
C ALA A 52 -6.19 -16.20 -5.69
N ARG A 53 -7.16 -15.29 -5.54
CA ARG A 53 -7.72 -14.49 -6.66
C ARG A 53 -7.04 -13.14 -6.86
N SER A 54 -6.00 -12.84 -6.09
CA SER A 54 -5.26 -11.60 -6.27
C SER A 54 -4.50 -11.64 -7.59
N PRO A 55 -4.58 -10.59 -8.43
CA PRO A 55 -3.67 -10.43 -9.55
C PRO A 55 -2.23 -10.53 -9.04
N LEU A 56 -1.39 -11.28 -9.75
CA LEU A 56 -0.06 -11.68 -9.30
C LEU A 56 0.77 -10.47 -8.83
N LEU A 57 0.72 -9.38 -9.60
CA LEU A 57 1.48 -8.15 -9.33
C LEU A 57 0.86 -7.26 -8.25
N CYS A 58 -0.43 -7.44 -7.92
CA CYS A 58 -1.03 -6.73 -6.79
C CYS A 58 -0.57 -7.31 -5.46
N ALA A 59 -0.30 -8.63 -5.43
CA ALA A 59 0.28 -9.35 -4.31
C ALA A 59 -0.51 -9.18 -3.01
N GLN A 60 -1.85 -9.29 -3.08
CA GLN A 60 -2.69 -9.23 -1.89
C GLN A 60 -2.49 -10.48 -1.03
N SER A 61 -2.49 -10.27 0.29
CA SER A 61 -2.40 -11.32 1.29
C SER A 61 -3.74 -11.58 1.95
N GLN A 62 -4.08 -12.85 2.19
CA GLN A 62 -5.22 -13.25 3.04
C GLN A 62 -5.15 -12.73 4.47
N ARG A 63 -4.00 -12.18 4.86
CA ARG A 63 -3.73 -11.61 6.19
C ARG A 63 -3.44 -10.11 6.13
N ASN A 64 -3.81 -9.44 5.04
CA ASN A 64 -3.86 -7.98 5.04
C ASN A 64 -5.04 -7.48 5.90
N TYR A 65 -5.00 -6.20 6.31
CA TYR A 65 -6.00 -5.71 7.26
C TYR A 65 -7.44 -5.85 6.73
N ALA A 66 -7.65 -5.74 5.42
CA ALA A 66 -8.97 -5.80 4.83
C ALA A 66 -9.58 -7.21 4.96
N HIS A 67 -8.83 -8.24 4.59
CA HIS A 67 -9.26 -9.63 4.73
C HIS A 67 -9.46 -10.03 6.20
N LEU A 68 -8.67 -9.49 7.13
CA LEU A 68 -8.87 -9.69 8.56
C LEU A 68 -10.21 -9.09 9.02
N ILE A 69 -10.45 -7.80 8.75
CA ILE A 69 -11.71 -7.11 9.10
C ILE A 69 -12.91 -7.80 8.48
N ALA A 70 -12.83 -8.18 7.20
CA ALA A 70 -13.93 -8.81 6.49
C ALA A 70 -14.34 -10.14 7.13
N ARG A 71 -13.37 -10.96 7.54
CA ARG A 71 -13.64 -12.20 8.26
C ARG A 71 -14.25 -11.92 9.63
N ASP A 72 -13.65 -11.01 10.39
CA ASP A 72 -14.02 -10.75 11.78
C ASP A 72 -15.40 -10.08 11.90
N ARG A 73 -15.84 -9.36 10.85
CA ARG A 73 -17.16 -8.71 10.75
C ARG A 73 -18.14 -9.42 9.81
N ALA A 74 -17.78 -10.57 9.25
CA ALA A 74 -18.57 -11.30 8.26
C ALA A 74 -19.06 -10.42 7.07
N LEU A 75 -18.19 -9.56 6.55
CA LEU A 75 -18.49 -8.66 5.43
C LEU A 75 -18.10 -9.28 4.08
N SER A 76 -18.93 -9.09 3.07
CA SER A 76 -18.53 -9.34 1.67
C SER A 76 -17.48 -8.32 1.24
N LEU A 77 -16.24 -8.76 1.03
CA LEU A 77 -15.11 -7.91 0.67
C LEU A 77 -14.76 -8.01 -0.81
N VAL A 78 -14.59 -6.85 -1.43
CA VAL A 78 -13.83 -6.67 -2.67
C VAL A 78 -12.57 -5.89 -2.35
N ASP A 79 -11.43 -6.59 -2.36
CA ASP A 79 -10.12 -6.00 -2.17
C ASP A 79 -9.54 -5.57 -3.54
N ARG A 80 -9.38 -4.26 -3.73
CA ARG A 80 -8.77 -3.64 -4.92
C ARG A 80 -7.39 -3.05 -4.62
N THR A 81 -6.83 -3.28 -3.44
CA THR A 81 -5.46 -2.85 -3.13
C THR A 81 -4.48 -3.51 -4.09
N CYS A 82 -3.53 -2.74 -4.62
CA CYS A 82 -2.59 -3.27 -5.59
C CYS A 82 -1.20 -2.66 -5.40
N SER A 83 -0.19 -3.50 -5.17
CA SER A 83 1.20 -3.04 -4.99
C SER A 83 1.63 -2.11 -6.13
N GLY A 84 2.25 -0.97 -5.79
CA GLY A 84 2.61 0.09 -6.75
C GLY A 84 1.49 1.06 -7.13
N ALA A 85 0.27 0.88 -6.63
CA ALA A 85 -0.84 1.80 -6.94
C ALA A 85 -0.53 3.24 -6.49
N THR A 86 -0.88 4.22 -7.31
CA THR A 86 -0.92 5.65 -6.99
C THR A 86 -2.37 6.10 -6.86
N THR A 87 -2.60 7.32 -6.38
CA THR A 87 -3.96 7.88 -6.34
C THR A 87 -4.62 7.94 -7.73
N ARG A 88 -3.83 8.10 -8.80
CA ARG A 88 -4.34 8.04 -10.18
C ARG A 88 -4.92 6.67 -10.52
N HIS A 89 -4.27 5.58 -10.10
CA HIS A 89 -4.77 4.23 -10.35
C HIS A 89 -6.09 3.97 -9.61
N VAL A 90 -6.28 4.56 -8.43
CA VAL A 90 -7.55 4.48 -7.70
C VAL A 90 -8.69 5.13 -8.49
N LEU A 91 -8.46 6.32 -9.04
CA LEU A 91 -9.48 7.13 -9.73
C LEU A 91 -9.74 6.71 -11.18
N TYR A 92 -8.70 6.28 -11.89
CA TYR A 92 -8.74 6.15 -13.35
C TYR A 92 -8.25 4.80 -13.88
N GLY A 93 -7.78 3.90 -13.00
CA GLY A 93 -7.31 2.57 -13.41
C GLY A 93 -6.04 2.62 -14.24
N GLY A 94 -5.89 1.63 -15.12
CA GLY A 94 -4.75 1.45 -16.02
C GLY A 94 -3.58 0.70 -15.41
N GLN A 95 -3.54 0.53 -14.08
CA GLN A 95 -2.50 -0.26 -13.43
C GLN A 95 -2.67 -1.73 -13.79
N TYR A 96 -1.71 -2.30 -14.52
CA TYR A 96 -1.77 -3.69 -14.97
C TYR A 96 -3.08 -4.00 -15.72
N PHE A 97 -3.53 -3.09 -16.58
CA PHE A 97 -4.79 -3.17 -17.33
C PHE A 97 -6.07 -3.20 -16.48
N GLN A 98 -5.96 -3.01 -15.16
CA GLN A 98 -7.12 -3.01 -14.28
C GLN A 98 -7.95 -1.73 -14.42
N PRO A 99 -9.29 -1.84 -14.34
CA PRO A 99 -10.14 -0.66 -14.19
C PRO A 99 -9.87 0.06 -12.87
N ALA A 100 -10.43 1.27 -12.73
CA ALA A 100 -10.21 2.09 -11.55
C ALA A 100 -10.63 1.34 -10.27
N GLN A 101 -9.81 1.43 -9.21
CA GLN A 101 -10.16 0.72 -7.98
C GLN A 101 -11.51 1.20 -7.41
N ILE A 102 -11.83 2.49 -7.60
CA ILE A 102 -13.06 3.11 -7.11
C ILE A 102 -14.33 2.56 -7.76
N GLU A 103 -14.23 1.92 -8.93
CA GLU A 103 -15.36 1.28 -9.61
C GLU A 103 -15.88 0.04 -8.88
N ALA A 104 -15.14 -0.50 -7.90
CA ALA A 104 -15.65 -1.56 -7.02
C ALA A 104 -16.71 -1.07 -6.02
N ILE A 105 -16.84 0.24 -5.82
CA ILE A 105 -17.82 0.82 -4.89
C ILE A 105 -19.19 0.89 -5.56
N GLY A 106 -20.18 0.29 -4.89
CA GLY A 106 -21.59 0.36 -5.28
C GLY A 106 -22.48 0.93 -4.16
N PRO A 107 -23.76 1.16 -4.44
CA PRO A 107 -24.69 1.80 -3.49
C PRO A 107 -24.92 0.98 -2.21
N GLN A 108 -24.63 -0.33 -2.23
CA GLN A 108 -24.69 -1.19 -1.04
C GLN A 108 -23.44 -1.16 -0.18
N THR A 109 -22.33 -0.59 -0.67
CA THR A 109 -21.07 -0.54 0.08
C THR A 109 -21.26 0.25 1.37
N ARG A 110 -20.74 -0.30 2.46
CA ARG A 110 -20.92 0.19 3.84
C ARG A 110 -19.62 0.64 4.48
N LEU A 111 -18.52 0.06 4.03
CA LEU A 111 -17.18 0.39 4.48
C LEU A 111 -16.27 0.55 3.27
N VAL A 112 -15.49 1.63 3.28
CA VAL A 112 -14.40 1.84 2.34
C VAL A 112 -13.15 2.18 3.14
N THR A 113 -12.07 1.41 2.97
CA THR A 113 -10.76 1.75 3.54
C THR A 113 -9.80 2.13 2.43
N VAL A 114 -8.98 3.16 2.65
CA VAL A 114 -8.04 3.67 1.64
C VAL A 114 -6.63 3.83 2.24
N THR A 115 -5.65 3.10 1.70
CA THR A 115 -4.21 3.28 2.01
C THR A 115 -3.44 3.61 0.72
N ILE A 116 -3.25 4.89 0.41
CA ILE A 116 -2.71 5.36 -0.87
C ILE A 116 -1.91 6.68 -0.72
N GLY A 117 -1.17 7.08 -1.75
CA GLY A 117 -0.40 8.34 -1.79
C GLY A 117 1.11 8.14 -1.63
N GLY A 118 1.54 7.05 -1.00
CA GLY A 118 2.96 6.76 -0.79
C GLY A 118 3.75 6.59 -2.08
N ASN A 119 3.19 5.95 -3.11
CA ASN A 119 3.87 5.79 -4.39
C ASN A 119 3.83 7.05 -5.24
N ASP A 120 2.81 7.90 -5.08
CA ASP A 120 2.79 9.22 -5.71
C ASP A 120 4.04 10.01 -5.28
N ALA A 121 4.43 9.91 -4.01
CA ALA A 121 5.59 10.58 -3.42
C ALA A 121 6.87 9.71 -3.35
N HIS A 122 6.91 8.55 -4.02
CA HIS A 122 8.05 7.62 -4.00
C HIS A 122 8.54 7.21 -2.60
N PHE A 123 7.63 7.08 -1.63
CA PHE A 123 7.99 6.89 -0.22
C PHE A 123 8.76 5.59 0.04
N ALA A 124 8.16 4.44 -0.29
CA ALA A 124 8.81 3.14 -0.11
C ALA A 124 10.02 2.97 -1.05
N GLU A 125 9.93 3.50 -2.28
CA GLU A 125 11.03 3.46 -3.24
C GLU A 125 12.26 4.21 -2.74
N ASN A 126 12.09 5.39 -2.15
CA ASN A 126 13.19 6.15 -1.56
C ASN A 126 13.81 5.45 -0.35
N LEU A 127 12.99 4.80 0.49
CA LEU A 127 13.49 3.98 1.61
C LEU A 127 14.34 2.81 1.11
N VAL A 128 13.83 2.04 0.15
CA VAL A 128 14.54 0.91 -0.45
C VAL A 128 15.82 1.37 -1.14
N SER A 129 15.76 2.45 -1.93
CA SER A 129 16.92 3.02 -2.60
C SER A 129 17.96 3.53 -1.61
N ALA A 130 17.56 4.21 -0.53
CA ALA A 130 18.46 4.67 0.51
C ALA A 130 19.15 3.52 1.26
N ALA A 131 18.45 2.42 1.50
CA ALA A 131 19.05 1.22 2.08
C ALA A 131 20.01 0.53 1.11
N CYS A 132 19.70 0.58 -0.19
CA CYS A 132 20.53 -0.04 -1.20
C CYS A 132 21.83 0.73 -1.51
N THR A 133 21.84 2.07 -1.46
CA THR A 133 23.05 2.88 -1.77
C THR A 133 24.22 2.59 -0.85
N ARG A 134 23.96 1.95 0.29
CA ARG A 134 24.94 1.49 1.28
C ARG A 134 25.53 0.11 0.96
N ARG A 135 25.05 -0.58 -0.07
CA ARG A 135 25.60 -1.85 -0.57
C ARG A 135 26.75 -1.61 -1.55
N GLY A 136 27.52 -2.66 -1.83
CA GLY A 136 28.67 -2.60 -2.73
C GLY A 136 28.31 -2.09 -4.14
N LEU A 137 29.28 -1.45 -4.80
CA LEU A 137 29.12 -0.82 -6.12
C LEU A 137 28.45 -1.74 -7.16
N LEU A 138 28.87 -3.01 -7.21
CA LEU A 138 28.30 -4.00 -8.13
C LEU A 138 26.81 -4.23 -7.89
N PHE A 139 26.38 -4.36 -6.62
CA PHE A 139 24.97 -4.52 -6.28
C PHE A 139 24.14 -3.30 -6.70
N ARG A 140 24.68 -2.10 -6.48
CA ARG A 140 24.02 -0.85 -6.85
C ARG A 140 23.84 -0.72 -8.37
N MET A 141 24.84 -1.12 -9.16
CA MET A 141 24.75 -1.11 -10.62
C MET A 141 23.72 -2.11 -11.15
N VAL A 142 23.64 -3.31 -10.54
CA VAL A 142 22.68 -4.35 -10.96
C VAL A 142 21.25 -3.99 -10.57
N VAL A 143 21.03 -3.44 -9.37
CA VAL A 143 19.69 -3.17 -8.81
C VAL A 143 19.16 -1.77 -9.17
N GLY A 144 20.02 -0.85 -9.61
CA GLY A 144 19.59 0.48 -10.06
C GLY A 144 19.14 1.38 -8.90
N CYS A 145 19.91 1.40 -7.81
CA CYS A 145 19.52 2.06 -6.56
C CYS A 145 19.59 3.58 -6.66
N ARG A 146 18.47 4.17 -7.05
CA ARG A 146 18.31 5.60 -7.31
C ARG A 146 17.29 6.20 -6.36
N VAL A 147 17.73 7.20 -5.60
CA VAL A 147 16.84 8.03 -4.78
C VAL A 147 16.18 9.06 -5.70
N TRP A 148 14.87 9.21 -5.57
CA TRP A 148 14.08 10.17 -6.33
C TRP A 148 14.36 11.60 -5.86
N PRO A 149 14.48 12.57 -6.77
CA PRO A 149 14.70 13.97 -6.41
C PRO A 149 13.55 14.55 -5.59
N GLU A 150 13.85 15.46 -4.66
CA GLU A 150 12.85 16.12 -3.81
C GLU A 150 11.75 16.82 -4.61
N ALA A 151 12.08 17.40 -5.78
CA ALA A 151 11.09 18.03 -6.65
C ALA A 151 10.01 17.04 -7.13
N GLN A 152 10.38 15.79 -7.39
CA GLN A 152 9.43 14.74 -7.82
C GLN A 152 8.62 14.23 -6.64
N VAL A 153 9.25 14.06 -5.48
CA VAL A 153 8.57 13.75 -4.21
C VAL A 153 7.51 14.82 -3.88
N SER A 154 7.86 16.11 -4.00
CA SER A 154 6.92 17.20 -3.73
C SER A 154 5.77 17.24 -4.73
N THR A 155 6.06 17.09 -6.02
CA THR A 155 5.02 16.97 -7.06
C THR A 155 4.05 15.82 -6.76
N GLY A 156 4.60 14.69 -6.32
CA GLY A 156 3.87 13.52 -5.87
C GLY A 156 2.94 13.79 -4.69
N LEU A 157 3.44 14.48 -3.67
CA LEU A 157 2.65 14.88 -2.51
C LEU A 157 1.51 15.84 -2.88
N ASP A 158 1.72 16.75 -3.83
CA ASP A 158 0.69 17.67 -4.31
C ASP A 158 -0.40 16.95 -5.13
N ALA A 159 0.00 15.96 -5.95
CA ALA A 159 -0.92 15.07 -6.63
C ALA A 159 -1.75 14.25 -5.63
N ALA A 160 -1.10 13.67 -4.61
CA ALA A 160 -1.78 12.92 -3.55
C ALA A 160 -2.78 13.80 -2.78
N ARG A 161 -2.38 15.02 -2.40
CA ARG A 161 -3.25 15.99 -1.72
C ARG A 161 -4.51 16.28 -2.50
N THR A 162 -4.39 16.47 -3.82
CA THR A 162 -5.52 16.74 -4.69
C THR A 162 -6.41 15.50 -4.84
N ASN A 163 -5.80 14.37 -5.18
CA ASN A 163 -6.53 13.17 -5.54
C ASN A 163 -7.17 12.47 -4.34
N LEU A 164 -6.62 12.56 -3.13
CA LEU A 164 -7.27 12.02 -1.93
C LEU A 164 -8.63 12.69 -1.67
N ARG A 165 -8.75 13.99 -1.93
CA ARG A 165 -10.03 14.71 -1.85
C ARG A 165 -11.01 14.26 -2.93
N LEU A 166 -10.52 14.04 -4.15
CA LEU A 166 -11.33 13.51 -5.26
C LEU A 166 -11.81 12.08 -4.95
N ILE A 167 -10.96 11.23 -4.40
CA ILE A 167 -11.31 9.88 -3.96
C ILE A 167 -12.43 9.96 -2.92
N ALA A 168 -12.30 10.83 -1.90
CA ALA A 168 -13.33 10.98 -0.88
C ALA A 168 -14.68 11.45 -1.46
N ALA A 169 -14.65 12.45 -2.34
CA ALA A 169 -15.85 12.94 -3.01
C ALA A 169 -16.52 11.83 -3.86
N ASP A 170 -15.73 11.02 -4.58
CA ASP A 170 -16.26 9.96 -5.42
C ASP A 170 -16.82 8.78 -4.60
N VAL A 171 -16.20 8.46 -3.46
CA VAL A 171 -16.75 7.49 -2.49
C VAL A 171 -18.12 7.93 -2.02
N HIS A 172 -18.28 9.18 -1.53
CA HIS A 172 -19.57 9.67 -1.05
C HIS A 172 -20.63 9.71 -2.14
N ARG A 173 -20.24 10.03 -3.38
CA ARG A 173 -21.16 10.02 -4.52
C ARG A 173 -21.66 8.61 -4.84
N ARG A 174 -20.79 7.59 -4.77
CA ARG A 174 -21.13 6.20 -5.12
C ARG A 174 -21.84 5.45 -4.01
N ALA A 175 -21.46 5.74 -2.76
CA ALA A 175 -21.97 5.07 -1.57
C ALA A 175 -22.14 6.09 -0.43
N PRO A 176 -23.19 6.92 -0.45
CA PRO A 176 -23.39 8.01 0.52
C PRO A 176 -23.57 7.54 1.96
N GLN A 177 -23.90 6.25 2.17
CA GLN A 177 -24.04 5.62 3.49
C GLN A 177 -22.78 4.85 3.91
N ALA A 178 -21.76 4.77 3.05
CA ALA A 178 -20.52 4.10 3.39
C ALA A 178 -19.71 4.95 4.36
N ARG A 179 -19.13 4.30 5.36
CA ARG A 179 -18.08 4.92 6.14
C ARG A 179 -16.76 4.84 5.38
N LEU A 180 -16.20 6.02 5.10
CA LEU A 180 -14.87 6.16 4.52
C LEU A 180 -13.82 6.25 5.63
N VAL A 181 -12.81 5.39 5.54
CA VAL A 181 -11.65 5.36 6.44
C VAL A 181 -10.37 5.53 5.63
N PHE A 182 -9.69 6.65 5.81
CA PHE A 182 -8.32 6.78 5.35
C PHE A 182 -7.37 6.16 6.39
N VAL A 183 -6.52 5.25 5.94
CA VAL A 183 -5.58 4.53 6.79
C VAL A 183 -4.19 5.11 6.51
N GLY A 184 -3.57 5.67 7.56
CA GLY A 184 -2.21 6.21 7.48
C GLY A 184 -1.16 5.12 7.30
N TYR A 185 0.07 5.53 6.99
CA TYR A 185 1.21 4.62 6.96
C TYR A 185 1.71 4.36 8.38
N PHE A 186 2.24 3.16 8.63
CA PHE A 186 2.90 2.84 9.90
C PHE A 186 4.17 3.67 10.10
N ARG A 187 4.59 3.78 11.36
CA ARG A 187 5.90 4.29 11.72
C ARG A 187 6.99 3.32 11.24
N LEU A 188 7.77 3.76 10.25
CA LEU A 188 8.78 2.89 9.62
C LEU A 188 10.16 2.99 10.29
N LEU A 189 10.44 4.15 10.88
CA LEU A 189 11.74 4.50 11.45
C LEU A 189 11.57 4.88 12.93
N PRO A 190 12.61 4.69 13.77
CA PRO A 190 12.62 5.24 15.11
C PRO A 190 12.56 6.78 15.07
N ASP A 191 12.18 7.39 16.20
CA ASP A 191 12.01 8.85 16.32
C ASP A 191 13.25 9.64 15.89
N SER A 192 14.44 9.07 16.12
CA SER A 192 15.71 9.65 15.69
C SER A 192 16.75 8.57 15.38
N GLY A 193 17.82 8.97 14.71
CA GLY A 193 18.94 8.08 14.40
C GLY A 193 18.61 7.01 13.35
N THR A 194 19.36 5.92 13.41
CA THR A 194 19.29 4.76 12.50
C THR A 194 19.63 3.47 13.26
N CYS A 195 19.42 2.33 12.61
CA CYS A 195 19.84 1.01 13.10
C CYS A 195 20.24 0.10 11.92
N PRO A 196 20.90 -1.05 12.18
CA PRO A 196 21.31 -1.97 11.13
C PRO A 196 20.16 -2.43 10.22
N ALA A 197 18.95 -2.63 10.76
CA ALA A 197 17.79 -3.10 10.01
C ALA A 197 17.34 -2.12 8.90
N LEU A 198 17.60 -0.82 9.05
CA LEU A 198 17.25 0.18 8.04
C LEU A 198 18.24 0.22 6.87
N GLY A 199 19.49 -0.19 7.11
CA GLY A 199 20.52 -0.19 6.08
C GLY A 199 20.84 1.19 5.49
N MET A 200 20.47 2.30 6.14
CA MET A 200 20.66 3.67 5.64
C MET A 200 21.33 4.58 6.69
N ASP A 201 21.89 5.71 6.24
CA ASP A 201 22.48 6.72 7.13
C ASP A 201 21.41 7.60 7.81
N ALA A 202 21.84 8.38 8.80
CA ALA A 202 20.95 9.24 9.58
C ALA A 202 20.25 10.30 8.72
N GLY A 203 20.94 10.90 7.74
CA GLY A 203 20.36 11.93 6.88
C GLY A 203 19.28 11.37 5.94
N ALA A 204 19.46 10.16 5.43
CA ALA A 204 18.42 9.46 4.69
C ALA A 204 17.22 9.10 5.57
N ALA A 205 17.46 8.64 6.80
CA ALA A 205 16.42 8.36 7.77
C ALA A 205 15.61 9.63 8.13
N ASP A 206 16.28 10.77 8.33
CA ASP A 206 15.62 12.06 8.60
C ASP A 206 14.72 12.51 7.44
N ARG A 207 15.23 12.41 6.19
CA ARG A 207 14.41 12.71 5.00
C ARG A 207 13.19 11.79 4.91
N ALA A 208 13.34 10.50 5.20
CA ALA A 208 12.23 9.56 5.21
C ALA A 208 11.20 9.88 6.30
N ARG A 209 11.63 10.27 7.51
CA ARG A 209 10.74 10.75 8.58
C ARG A 209 9.96 11.99 8.16
N HIS A 210 10.64 12.98 7.56
CA HIS A 210 9.98 14.19 7.05
C HIS A 210 8.93 13.88 5.97
N LEU A 211 9.25 12.98 5.04
CA LEU A 211 8.32 12.54 4.01
C LEU A 211 7.10 11.81 4.62
N ALA A 212 7.34 10.89 5.57
CA ALA A 212 6.27 10.19 6.28
C ALA A 212 5.32 11.17 6.99
N ALA A 213 5.87 12.17 7.69
CA ALA A 213 5.09 13.20 8.37
C ALA A 213 4.24 14.03 7.40
N ARG A 214 4.81 14.47 6.26
CA ARG A 214 4.07 15.21 5.22
C ARG A 214 2.94 14.38 4.62
N LEU A 215 3.20 13.11 4.30
CA LEU A 215 2.21 12.20 3.74
C LEU A 215 1.08 11.91 4.74
N GLY A 216 1.43 11.69 6.01
CA GLY A 216 0.48 11.52 7.11
C GLY A 216 -0.41 12.75 7.29
N GLN A 217 0.17 13.95 7.28
CA GLN A 217 -0.58 15.20 7.37
C GLN A 217 -1.55 15.38 6.20
N ILE A 218 -1.08 15.17 4.96
CA ILE A 218 -1.93 15.27 3.76
C ILE A 218 -3.13 14.31 3.83
N THR A 219 -2.89 13.09 4.29
CA THR A 219 -3.94 12.07 4.43
C THR A 219 -4.94 12.45 5.52
N ARG A 220 -4.45 12.93 6.67
CA ARG A 220 -5.27 13.41 7.78
C ARG A 220 -6.14 14.61 7.35
N ASP A 221 -5.55 15.58 6.65
CA ASP A 221 -6.26 16.77 6.16
C ASP A 221 -7.38 16.39 5.18
N ALA A 222 -7.10 15.45 4.26
CA ALA A 222 -8.10 14.96 3.31
C ALA A 222 -9.25 14.24 4.02
N ALA A 223 -8.94 13.43 5.04
CA ALA A 223 -9.95 12.76 5.84
C ALA A 223 -10.85 13.76 6.59
N HIS A 224 -10.25 14.73 7.30
CA HIS A 224 -11.01 15.76 8.02
C HIS A 224 -11.88 16.60 7.08
N ALA A 225 -11.33 17.05 5.95
CA ALA A 225 -12.08 17.85 4.98
C ALA A 225 -13.27 17.10 4.38
N ALA A 226 -13.19 15.77 4.31
CA ALA A 226 -14.27 14.93 3.83
C ALA A 226 -15.25 14.48 4.94
N GLY A 227 -14.97 14.74 6.22
CA GLY A 227 -15.71 14.10 7.33
C GLY A 227 -15.49 12.59 7.42
N ALA A 228 -14.39 12.10 6.84
CA ALA A 228 -13.98 10.69 6.89
C ALA A 228 -13.17 10.40 8.16
N THR A 229 -13.10 9.11 8.53
CA THR A 229 -12.26 8.66 9.63
C THR A 229 -10.79 8.58 9.19
N PHE A 230 -9.86 9.04 10.02
CA PHE A 230 -8.43 8.83 9.82
C PHE A 230 -7.86 7.88 10.88
N VAL A 231 -7.27 6.76 10.45
CA VAL A 231 -6.56 5.83 11.33
C VAL A 231 -5.07 6.14 11.27
N ASP A 232 -4.55 6.70 12.37
CA ASP A 232 -3.18 7.14 12.49
C ASP A 232 -2.23 5.99 12.89
N LEU A 233 -1.83 5.20 11.90
CA LEU A 233 -0.92 4.07 12.12
C LEU A 233 0.52 4.49 12.47
N ASP A 234 0.93 5.72 12.17
CA ASP A 234 2.24 6.24 12.59
C ASP A 234 2.26 6.40 14.11
N ARG A 235 1.24 7.08 14.67
CA ARG A 235 1.11 7.24 16.12
C ARG A 235 0.98 5.89 16.83
N LEU A 236 0.18 4.97 16.28
CA LEU A 236 -0.04 3.65 16.87
C LEU A 236 1.20 2.74 16.77
N GLY A 237 2.04 2.93 15.75
CA GLY A 237 3.27 2.18 15.54
C GLY A 237 4.46 2.67 16.38
N HIS A 238 4.28 3.61 17.30
CA HIS A 238 5.34 4.01 18.23
C HIS A 238 5.85 2.79 19.01
N GLY A 239 7.16 2.57 19.04
CA GLY A 239 7.77 1.39 19.66
C GLY A 239 7.71 0.11 18.81
N HIS A 240 7.12 0.15 17.62
CA HIS A 240 6.98 -0.98 16.70
C HIS A 240 7.59 -0.72 15.30
N ASP A 241 8.49 0.26 15.21
CA ASP A 241 9.23 0.55 13.97
C ASP A 241 10.22 -0.57 13.62
N ALA A 242 10.88 -0.47 12.46
CA ALA A 242 11.77 -1.53 11.95
C ALA A 242 13.02 -1.78 12.82
N CYS A 243 13.36 -0.87 13.73
CA CYS A 243 14.47 -1.02 14.69
C CYS A 243 14.02 -1.56 16.05
N SER A 244 12.71 -1.70 16.28
CA SER A 244 12.17 -2.20 17.54
C SER A 244 12.39 -3.71 17.72
N SER A 245 12.26 -4.18 18.96
CA SER A 245 12.26 -5.60 19.28
C SER A 245 10.95 -6.32 18.91
N ASP A 246 9.87 -5.59 18.66
CA ASP A 246 8.57 -6.12 18.21
C ASP A 246 8.07 -5.35 16.97
N PRO A 247 8.72 -5.52 15.81
CA PRO A 247 8.47 -4.70 14.64
C PRO A 247 7.14 -5.04 13.95
N TRP A 248 6.31 -4.02 13.75
CA TRP A 248 5.10 -4.10 12.91
C TRP A 248 5.41 -3.87 11.43
N VAL A 249 6.65 -3.56 11.10
CA VAL A 249 7.13 -3.25 9.76
C VAL A 249 8.50 -3.89 9.52
N ASN A 250 8.74 -4.30 8.29
CA ASN A 250 10.00 -4.90 7.86
C ASN A 250 11.13 -3.85 7.79
N GLY A 251 12.36 -4.29 8.07
CA GLY A 251 13.55 -3.54 7.68
C GLY A 251 13.86 -3.64 6.17
N ALA A 252 15.06 -3.20 5.78
CA ALA A 252 15.55 -3.24 4.40
C ALA A 252 15.76 -4.66 3.85
N SER A 253 15.89 -5.66 4.72
CA SER A 253 16.14 -7.05 4.36
C SER A 253 15.29 -7.96 5.26
N PRO A 254 13.99 -8.07 4.96
CA PRO A 254 13.08 -8.86 5.77
C PRO A 254 13.40 -10.35 5.73
N THR A 255 13.03 -11.05 6.79
CA THR A 255 13.09 -12.51 6.86
C THR A 255 12.01 -13.11 5.95
N GLY A 256 12.42 -13.90 4.96
CA GLY A 256 11.54 -14.51 3.96
C GLY A 256 11.68 -13.85 2.58
N ALA A 257 12.01 -14.65 1.57
CA ALA A 257 12.42 -14.17 0.25
C ALA A 257 11.39 -13.29 -0.49
N LEU A 258 10.12 -13.35 -0.07
CA LEU A 258 9.01 -12.66 -0.72
C LEU A 258 8.44 -11.50 0.12
N ALA A 259 8.93 -11.31 1.35
CA ALA A 259 8.54 -10.19 2.19
C ALA A 259 9.05 -8.87 1.60
N ALA A 260 8.18 -7.86 1.51
CA ALA A 260 8.55 -6.58 0.97
C ALA A 260 9.32 -5.72 2.01
N PRO A 261 10.50 -5.17 1.67
CA PRO A 261 11.24 -4.27 2.56
C PRO A 261 10.41 -3.05 2.94
N PHE A 262 10.53 -2.57 4.18
CA PHE A 262 9.80 -1.41 4.70
C PHE A 262 8.26 -1.49 4.68
N HIS A 263 7.70 -2.67 4.43
CA HIS A 263 6.24 -2.89 4.45
C HIS A 263 5.77 -3.49 5.77
N PRO A 264 4.46 -3.42 6.08
CA PRO A 264 3.92 -4.00 7.31
C PRO A 264 4.16 -5.51 7.39
N THR A 265 4.40 -6.00 8.60
CA THR A 265 4.43 -7.43 8.92
C THR A 265 3.01 -7.97 9.11
N ALA A 266 2.87 -9.29 9.30
CA ALA A 266 1.59 -9.87 9.71
C ALA A 266 1.10 -9.32 11.06
N ALA A 267 2.01 -8.94 11.97
CA ALA A 267 1.66 -8.30 13.23
C ALA A 267 1.14 -6.88 12.99
N GLY A 268 1.82 -6.09 12.15
CA GLY A 268 1.32 -4.78 11.72
C GLY A 268 -0.05 -4.84 11.07
N MET A 269 -0.30 -5.78 10.16
CA MET A 269 -1.62 -5.92 9.54
C MET A 269 -2.74 -6.24 10.55
N ARG A 270 -2.46 -7.05 11.58
CA ARG A 270 -3.41 -7.29 12.68
C ARG A 270 -3.66 -6.04 13.52
N ALA A 271 -2.60 -5.27 13.82
CA ALA A 271 -2.72 -4.01 14.54
C ALA A 271 -3.53 -2.99 13.74
N ALA A 272 -3.31 -2.88 12.43
CA ALA A 272 -4.10 -2.04 11.53
C ALA A 272 -5.58 -2.45 11.52
N ALA A 273 -5.87 -3.75 11.39
CA ALA A 273 -7.24 -4.26 11.42
C ALA A 273 -7.94 -3.85 12.74
N THR A 274 -7.30 -4.13 13.88
CA THR A 274 -7.80 -3.77 15.21
C THR A 274 -8.06 -2.26 15.33
N ALA A 275 -7.12 -1.44 14.88
CA ALA A 275 -7.24 0.02 14.95
C ALA A 275 -8.40 0.56 14.10
N ILE A 276 -8.59 0.03 12.89
CA ILE A 276 -9.71 0.39 12.02
C ILE A 276 -11.03 -0.02 12.68
N GLU A 277 -11.12 -1.24 13.21
CA GLU A 277 -12.32 -1.75 13.87
C GLU A 277 -12.75 -0.94 15.10
N LEU A 278 -11.79 -0.48 15.91
CA LEU A 278 -12.06 0.38 17.06
C LEU A 278 -12.68 1.72 16.65
N GLN A 279 -12.29 2.27 15.51
CA GLN A 279 -12.86 3.52 14.98
C GLN A 279 -14.23 3.31 14.31
N MET A 280 -14.60 2.06 14.02
CA MET A 280 -15.85 1.73 13.35
C MET A 280 -17.04 1.51 14.31
N GLY A 281 -16.85 1.09 15.57
CA GLY A 281 -18.00 0.69 16.39
C GLY A 281 -18.88 -0.39 15.69
N PRO A 282 -20.19 -0.49 16.00
CA PRO A 282 -21.08 -1.43 15.32
C PRO A 282 -21.34 -1.01 13.86
N ILE A 283 -21.25 -1.95 12.93
CA ILE A 283 -21.80 -1.78 11.57
C ILE A 283 -23.18 -2.44 11.62
N ASN A 284 -24.26 -1.65 11.71
CA ASN A 284 -25.62 -2.17 11.91
C ASN A 284 -25.93 -3.34 10.97
N ALA A 285 -26.03 -4.58 11.45
CA ALA A 285 -26.57 -5.65 10.62
C ALA A 285 -27.98 -5.25 10.14
N ARG A 286 -28.33 -5.57 8.89
CA ARG A 286 -29.73 -5.43 8.47
C ARG A 286 -30.58 -6.41 9.27
#